data_AF-A0A950AFJ8-F1
#
_entry.id   AF-A0A950AFJ8-F1
#
_cell.length_a   1.000
_cell.length_b   1.000
_cell.length_c   1.000
_cell.angle_alpha   90.00
_cell.angle_beta   90.00
_cell.angle_gamma   90.00
#
_symmetry.space_group_name_H-M   'P 1'
#
loop_
_entity.id
_entity.type
_entity.pdbx_description
1 polymer ?
#
loop_
_entity_poly.entity_id
_entity_poly.type
_entity_poly.pdbx_seq_one_letter_code
_entity_poly.pdbx_strand_id
1 'polypeptide(L)'
;MELLDEIGRRAVRYFWEQADPQTGLVNDRAANFGNDDYTIASTAATGYGLAALPIGVERGWLDFNDAVSRARLTLQFLLTLSHEHGWIVHFIDRRSGERAWQSE
;
A
#
# COMPACT_ATOMS: atom_id res chain seq x y z
N MET A 1 15.74 -6.49 21.62
CA MET A 1 14.46 -5.96 21.09
C MET A 1 14.67 -4.88 20.04
N GLU A 2 15.65 -3.99 20.20
CA GLU A 2 15.91 -2.85 19.29
C GLU A 2 16.01 -3.21 17.79
N LEU A 3 16.68 -4.32 17.43
CA LEU A 3 16.78 -4.75 16.03
C LEU A 3 15.43 -5.12 15.41
N LEU A 4 14.58 -5.87 16.13
CA LEU A 4 13.28 -6.30 15.61
C LEU A 4 12.33 -5.11 15.46
N ASP A 5 12.38 -4.16 16.39
CA ASP A 5 11.61 -2.93 16.30
C ASP A 5 12.06 -2.06 15.13
N GLU A 6 13.37 -1.96 14.89
CA GLU A 6 13.88 -1.21 13.74
C GLU A 6 13.47 -1.85 12.40
N ILE A 7 13.54 -3.17 12.30
CA ILE A 7 13.08 -3.91 11.11
C ILE A 7 11.57 -3.70 10.92
N GLY A 8 10.78 -3.86 11.98
CA GLY A 8 9.33 -3.66 11.94
C GLY A 8 8.95 -2.23 11.53
N ARG A 9 9.62 -1.22 12.12
CA ARG A 9 9.39 0.20 11.82
C ARG A 9 9.69 0.51 10.35
N ARG A 10 10.78 -0.04 9.80
CA ARG A 10 11.12 0.12 8.38
C ARG A 10 10.15 -0.61 7.45
N ALA A 11 9.67 -1.78 7.85
CA ALA A 11 8.63 -2.50 7.09
C ALA A 11 7.33 -1.68 7.03
N VAL A 12 6.86 -1.16 8.17
CA VAL A 12 5.68 -0.27 8.21
C VAL A 12 5.92 1.00 7.38
N ARG A 13 7.12 1.58 7.48
CA ARG A 13 7.48 2.79 6.70
C ARG A 13 7.37 2.55 5.21
N TYR A 14 7.79 1.39 4.70
CA TYR A 14 7.63 1.05 3.29
C TYR A 14 6.15 1.14 2.87
N PHE A 15 5.24 0.46 3.57
CA PHE A 15 3.82 0.51 3.24
C PHE A 15 3.21 1.91 3.38
N TRP A 16 3.70 2.70 4.34
CA TRP A 16 3.25 4.07 4.55
C TRP A 16 3.66 5.01 3.41
N GLU A 17 4.94 4.98 3.03
CA GLU A 17 5.56 5.88 2.05
C GLU A 17 5.30 5.46 0.60
N GLN A 18 5.17 4.15 0.35
CA GLN A 18 4.98 3.61 -1.00
C GLN A 18 3.51 3.45 -1.40
N ALA A 19 2.59 3.80 -0.51
CA ALA A 19 1.19 3.98 -0.86
C ALA A 19 0.97 5.30 -1.58
N ASP A 20 0.14 5.28 -2.61
CA ASP A 20 -0.30 6.51 -3.26
C ASP A 20 -1.22 7.32 -2.34
N PRO A 21 -1.00 8.64 -2.16
CA PRO A 21 -1.82 9.44 -1.26
C PRO A 21 -3.25 9.69 -1.76
N GLN A 22 -3.55 9.43 -3.05
CA GLN A 22 -4.88 9.62 -3.63
C GLN A 22 -5.68 8.32 -3.73
N THR A 23 -5.01 7.19 -3.90
CA THR A 23 -5.69 5.89 -4.09
C THR A 23 -5.46 4.93 -2.93
N GLY A 24 -4.37 5.12 -2.17
CA GLY A 24 -3.96 4.22 -1.11
C GLY A 24 -3.41 2.87 -1.61
N LEU A 25 -3.22 2.70 -2.92
CA LEU A 25 -2.57 1.53 -3.51
C LEU A 25 -1.05 1.55 -3.24
N VAL A 26 -0.48 0.41 -2.87
CA VAL A 26 0.94 0.29 -2.50
C VAL A 26 1.74 -0.24 -3.69
N ASN A 27 2.83 0.46 -4.04
CA ASN A 27 3.78 -0.02 -5.05
C ASN A 27 4.22 -1.47 -4.76
N ASP A 28 4.39 -2.26 -5.80
CA ASP A 28 4.88 -3.64 -5.67
C ASP A 28 6.36 -3.70 -5.26
N ARG A 29 7.14 -2.69 -5.65
CA ARG A 29 8.54 -2.51 -5.28
C ARG A 29 8.89 -1.03 -5.18
N ALA A 30 9.99 -0.75 -4.51
CA ALA A 30 10.60 0.58 -4.51
C ALA A 30 12.11 0.45 -4.74
N ALA A 31 12.69 1.46 -5.40
CA ALA A 31 14.13 1.58 -5.51
C ALA A 31 14.75 1.87 -4.13
N ASN A 32 15.86 1.20 -3.82
CA ASN A 32 16.63 1.50 -2.61
C ASN A 32 17.45 2.79 -2.74
N PHE A 33 17.72 3.25 -3.96
CA PHE A 33 18.56 4.40 -4.27
C PHE A 33 18.03 5.16 -5.49
N GLY A 34 18.16 6.49 -5.46
CA GLY A 34 17.77 7.36 -6.58
C GLY A 34 16.28 7.70 -6.62
N ASN A 35 15.87 8.38 -7.68
CA ASN A 35 14.46 8.64 -7.96
C ASN A 35 13.82 7.37 -8.51
N ASP A 36 12.60 7.08 -8.07
CA ASP A 36 11.80 5.97 -8.56
C ASP A 36 10.56 6.52 -9.25
N ASP A 37 10.43 6.27 -10.56
CA ASP A 37 9.26 6.60 -11.35
C ASP A 37 8.27 5.42 -11.44
N TYR A 38 8.51 4.35 -10.69
CA TYR A 38 7.66 3.16 -10.67
C TYR A 38 6.27 3.45 -10.11
N THR A 39 5.25 3.18 -10.93
CA THR A 39 3.84 3.44 -10.61
C THR A 39 3.02 2.18 -10.41
N ILE A 40 3.61 0.99 -10.51
CA ILE A 40 2.82 -0.25 -10.46
C ILE A 40 2.64 -0.68 -9.01
N ALA A 41 1.38 -0.73 -8.59
CA ALA A 41 0.94 -1.33 -7.35
C ALA A 41 0.60 -2.81 -7.54
N SER A 42 0.66 -3.58 -6.45
CA SER A 42 0.07 -4.91 -6.40
C SER A 42 -1.04 -4.99 -5.36
N THR A 43 -2.08 -5.77 -5.69
CA THR A 43 -3.20 -6.04 -4.77
C THR A 43 -2.69 -6.71 -3.48
N ALA A 44 -1.68 -7.57 -3.59
CA ALA A 44 -1.04 -8.21 -2.44
C ALA A 44 -0.29 -7.19 -1.54
N ALA A 45 0.56 -6.34 -2.11
CA ALA A 45 1.27 -5.30 -1.34
C ALA A 45 0.29 -4.34 -0.66
N THR A 46 -0.81 -3.99 -1.35
CA THR A 46 -1.88 -3.15 -0.79
C THR A 46 -2.58 -3.81 0.39
N GLY A 47 -2.86 -5.12 0.30
CA GLY A 47 -3.39 -5.90 1.43
C GLY A 47 -2.47 -5.92 2.65
N TYR A 48 -1.16 -6.12 2.44
CA TYR A 48 -0.17 -6.01 3.52
C TYR A 48 -0.06 -4.60 4.08
N GLY A 49 -0.22 -3.58 3.24
CA GLY A 49 -0.26 -2.18 3.68
C GLY A 49 -1.41 -1.92 4.64
N LEU A 50 -2.61 -2.42 4.34
CA LEU A 50 -3.76 -2.34 5.26
C LEU A 50 -3.48 -3.03 6.60
N ALA A 51 -2.80 -4.18 6.59
CA ALA A 51 -2.42 -4.88 7.82
C ALA A 51 -1.30 -4.17 8.61
N ALA A 52 -0.42 -3.43 7.94
CA ALA A 52 0.67 -2.68 8.56
C ALA A 52 0.19 -1.44 9.34
N LEU A 53 -0.95 -0.86 8.95
CA LEU A 53 -1.52 0.33 9.60
C LEU A 53 -1.79 0.13 11.11
N PRO A 54 -2.59 -0.85 11.56
CA PRO A 54 -2.82 -1.05 12.99
C PRO A 54 -1.54 -1.39 13.76
N ILE A 55 -0.61 -2.13 13.16
CA ILE A 55 0.71 -2.41 13.76
C ILE A 55 1.47 -1.10 14.01
N GLY A 56 1.51 -0.21 13.01
CA GLY A 56 2.16 1.10 13.13
C GLY A 56 1.53 1.96 14.23
N VAL A 57 0.20 1.93 14.36
CA VAL A 57 -0.53 2.66 15.41
C VAL A 57 -0.23 2.08 16.80
N GLU A 58 -0.35 0.76 16.99
CA GLU A 58 -0.10 0.12 18.30
C GLU A 58 1.33 0.33 18.79
N ARG A 59 2.29 0.43 17.85
CA ARG A 59 3.70 0.70 18.14
C ARG A 59 4.04 2.18 18.27
N GLY A 60 3.08 3.09 18.04
CA GLY A 60 3.28 4.54 18.09
C GLY A 60 4.12 5.11 16.94
N TRP A 61 4.23 4.40 15.82
CA TRP A 61 4.95 4.84 14.61
C TRP A 61 4.07 5.62 13.63
N LEU A 62 2.75 5.42 13.70
CA LEU A 62 1.75 6.13 12.91
C LEU A 62 0.70 6.76 13.84
N ASP A 63 0.16 7.91 13.44
CA ASP A 63 -1.01 8.49 14.10
C ASP A 63 -2.27 7.67 13.79
N PHE A 64 -3.16 7.53 14.77
CA PHE A 64 -4.39 6.76 14.64
C PHE A 64 -5.32 7.33 13.55
N ASN A 65 -5.52 8.65 13.50
CA ASN A 65 -6.44 9.27 12.55
C ASN A 65 -5.89 9.19 11.13
N ASP A 66 -4.58 9.34 10.98
CA ASP A 66 -3.89 9.19 9.70
C ASP A 66 -4.02 7.76 9.17
N ALA A 67 -3.83 6.75 10.03
CA ALA A 67 -3.98 5.35 9.67
C ALA A 67 -5.44 5.00 9.30
N VAL A 68 -6.43 5.47 10.06
CA VAL A 68 -7.85 5.27 9.75
C VAL A 68 -8.22 5.93 8.43
N SER A 69 -7.74 7.16 8.19
CA SER A 69 -7.98 7.90 6.96
C SER A 69 -7.38 7.17 5.76
N ARG A 70 -6.14 6.65 5.90
CA ARG A 70 -5.50 5.83 4.87
C ARG A 70 -6.28 4.56 4.58
N ALA A 71 -6.67 3.80 5.60
CA ALA A 71 -7.43 2.56 5.42
C ALA A 71 -8.76 2.82 4.70
N ARG A 72 -9.49 3.86 5.12
CA ARG A 72 -10.75 4.26 4.48
C ARG A 72 -10.54 4.64 3.01
N LEU A 73 -9.52 5.45 2.72
CA LEU A 73 -9.18 5.84 1.35
C LEU A 73 -8.90 4.63 0.47
N THR A 74 -8.00 3.75 0.91
CA THR A 74 -7.64 2.53 0.17
C THR A 74 -8.88 1.67 -0.10
N LEU A 75 -9.69 1.40 0.93
CA LEU A 75 -10.89 0.56 0.77
C LEU A 75 -11.92 1.19 -0.17
N GLN A 76 -12.13 2.51 -0.10
CA GLN A 76 -13.03 3.21 -1.02
C GLN A 76 -12.53 3.13 -2.46
N PHE A 77 -11.23 3.28 -2.69
CA PHE A 77 -10.65 3.18 -4.02
C PHE A 77 -10.75 1.76 -4.59
N LEU A 78 -10.48 0.72 -3.77
CA LEU A 78 -10.62 -0.67 -4.20
C LEU A 78 -12.04 -1.01 -4.69
N LEU A 79 -13.07 -0.37 -4.13
CA LEU A 79 -14.46 -0.53 -4.59
C LEU A 79 -14.73 0.11 -5.96
N THR A 80 -13.85 0.99 -6.44
CA THR A 80 -13.96 1.61 -7.77
C THR A 80 -13.18 0.87 -8.85
N LEU A 81 -12.33 -0.08 -8.46
CA LEU A 81 -11.51 -0.84 -9.41
C LEU A 81 -12.33 -1.81 -10.23
N SER A 82 -11.91 -2.00 -11.49
CA SER A 82 -12.43 -3.08 -12.32
C SER A 82 -12.08 -4.43 -11.69
N HIS A 83 -13.06 -5.32 -11.61
CA HIS A 83 -12.89 -6.64 -11.00
C HIS A 83 -13.70 -7.69 -11.76
N GLU A 84 -13.24 -8.93 -11.73
CA GLU A 84 -13.94 -10.08 -12.30
C GLU A 84 -14.62 -10.86 -11.16
N HIS A 85 -15.95 -10.73 -11.01
CA HIS A 85 -16.70 -11.42 -9.95
C HIS A 85 -16.15 -11.20 -8.52
N GLY A 86 -15.66 -9.98 -8.24
CA GLY A 86 -15.01 -9.62 -6.98
C GLY A 86 -13.51 -9.91 -6.92
N TRP A 87 -12.93 -10.50 -7.97
CA TRP A 87 -11.49 -10.67 -8.11
C TRP A 87 -10.83 -9.40 -8.65
N ILE A 88 -10.00 -8.76 -7.82
CA ILE A 88 -9.17 -7.62 -8.22
C ILE A 88 -7.85 -8.18 -8.77
N VAL A 89 -7.43 -7.67 -9.93
CA VAL A 89 -6.22 -8.13 -10.64
C VAL A 89 -4.93 -7.88 -9.85
N HIS A 90 -3.87 -8.62 -10.16
CA HIS A 90 -2.62 -8.55 -9.42
C HIS A 90 -1.96 -7.17 -9.54
N PHE A 91 -1.72 -6.68 -10.76
CA PHE A 91 -0.98 -5.44 -11.00
C PHE A 91 -1.86 -4.32 -11.53
N ILE A 92 -1.72 -3.15 -10.90
CA ILE A 92 -2.57 -1.98 -11.14
C ILE A 92 -1.66 -0.74 -11.19
N ASP A 93 -1.87 0.18 -12.14
CA ASP A 93 -1.24 1.49 -12.04
C ASP A 93 -1.82 2.22 -10.84
N ARG A 94 -0.96 2.58 -9.88
CA ARG A 94 -1.38 3.10 -8.57
C ARG A 94 -2.11 4.43 -8.66
N ARG A 95 -1.98 5.17 -9.77
CA ARG A 95 -2.56 6.50 -9.96
C ARG A 95 -3.90 6.41 -10.68
N SER A 96 -3.96 5.65 -11.77
CA SER A 96 -5.18 5.54 -12.56
C SER A 96 -6.14 4.45 -12.07
N GLY A 97 -5.63 3.41 -11.39
CA GLY A 97 -6.41 2.20 -11.08
C GLY A 97 -6.57 1.26 -12.28
N GLU A 98 -5.95 1.55 -13.42
CA GLU A 98 -5.99 0.68 -14.59
C GLU A 98 -5.14 -0.56 -14.38
N ARG A 99 -5.58 -1.69 -14.94
CA ARG A 99 -4.80 -2.92 -14.97
C ARG A 99 -3.46 -2.67 -15.66
N ALA A 100 -2.39 -3.13 -15.02
CA ALA A 100 -1.06 -3.10 -15.61
C ALA A 100 -0.70 -4.47 -16.22
N TRP A 101 -0.05 -4.44 -17.38
CA TRP A 101 0.41 -5.63 -18.12
C TRP A 101 -0.70 -6.64 -18.45
N GLN A 102 -0.34 -7.90 -18.70
CA GLN A 102 -1.27 -9.02 -18.89
C GLN A 102 -1.54 -9.76 -17.56
N SER A 103 -1.70 -8.99 -16.49
CA SER A 103 -2.16 -9.50 -15.18
C SER A 103 -3.60 -10.01 -15.32
N GLU A 104 -3.81 -11.30 -15.02
CA GLU A 104 -5.10 -12.06 -14.99
C GLU A 104 -6.23 -11.58 -15.91
#